data_AF-A0A3B4V7S6-F1
#
_entry.id   AF-A0A3B4V7S6-F1
#
_cell.length_a   1.000
_cell.length_b   1.000
_cell.length_c   1.000
_cell.angle_alpha   90.00
_cell.angle_beta   90.00
_cell.angle_gamma   90.00
#
_symmetry.space_group_name_H-M   'P 1'
#
loop_
_entity.id
_entity.type
_entity.pdbx_description
1 polymer ?
#
loop_
_entity_poly.entity_id
_entity_poly.type
_entity_poly.pdbx_seq_one_letter_code
_entity_poly.pdbx_strand_id
1 'polypeptide(L)'
;SLLSTAILYLVVIAVLLMTWIVAMNLFDVQSEIFLSLLSALSDINQNEPQCSVSTVCPPNHFSIQLRSGTANIIGPKICFDGKTIMSHVMNNVGRGLNIAVLNGETGAVEKFDSNEILAYLKEIKTGRIVLVASYDDVAEKLTDKMREIFVEMGSSFITSVRTRDSWVFAGRAGTEQKSLFEKQAVNDAKTNVYEGWPDMVEVSGCFPRTETVVKN
;
A
#
# COMPACT_ATOMS: atom_id res chain seq x y z
N SER A 1 -21.02 21.80 76.81
CA SER A 1 -19.93 21.93 75.81
C SER A 1 -19.62 20.64 75.04
N LEU A 2 -20.27 19.49 75.30
CA LEU A 2 -20.05 18.22 74.58
C LEU A 2 -20.97 18.00 73.37
N LEU A 3 -22.20 18.54 73.41
CA LEU A 3 -23.17 18.39 72.31
C LEU A 3 -22.74 19.20 71.07
N SER A 4 -22.18 20.40 71.28
CA SER A 4 -21.71 21.28 70.21
C SER A 4 -20.50 20.71 69.46
N THR A 5 -19.57 20.06 70.18
CA THR A 5 -18.40 19.41 69.56
C THR A 5 -18.81 18.17 68.76
N ALA A 6 -19.76 17.37 69.26
CA ALA A 6 -20.28 16.21 68.52
C ALA A 6 -20.99 16.62 67.22
N ILE A 7 -21.77 17.70 67.23
CA ILE A 7 -22.42 18.24 66.03
C ILE A 7 -21.37 18.72 65.02
N LEU A 8 -20.30 19.38 65.48
CA LEU A 8 -19.22 19.85 64.61
C LEU A 8 -18.52 18.68 63.89
N TYR A 9 -18.25 17.58 64.60
CA TYR A 9 -17.64 16.38 63.99
C TYR A 9 -18.54 15.74 62.92
N LEU A 10 -19.84 15.63 63.18
CA LEU A 10 -20.79 15.08 62.21
C LEU A 10 -20.87 15.93 60.93
N VAL A 11 -20.83 17.26 61.06
CA VAL A 11 -20.81 18.17 59.92
C VAL A 11 -19.53 18.01 59.10
N VAL A 12 -18.37 17.90 59.74
CA VAL A 12 -17.09 17.69 59.04
C VAL A 12 -17.08 16.36 58.27
N ILE A 13 -17.57 15.27 58.88
CA ILE A 13 -17.66 13.97 58.22
C ILE A 13 -18.62 14.04 57.02
N ALA A 14 -19.77 14.69 57.17
CA ALA A 14 -20.72 14.86 56.07
C ALA A 14 -20.12 15.64 54.89
N VAL A 15 -19.37 16.71 55.17
CA VAL A 15 -18.68 17.50 54.13
C VAL A 15 -17.63 16.65 53.41
N LEU A 16 -16.82 15.88 54.15
CA LEU A 16 -15.81 15.00 53.55
C LEU A 16 -16.41 13.90 52.68
N LEU A 17 -17.56 13.34 53.08
CA LEU A 17 -18.28 12.35 52.28
C LEU A 17 -18.87 12.98 51.02
N MET A 18 -19.45 14.18 51.13
CA MET A 18 -19.99 14.89 49.97
C MET A 18 -18.90 15.27 48.96
N THR A 19 -17.75 15.76 49.43
CA THR A 19 -16.62 16.07 48.54
C THR A 19 -16.04 14.82 47.90
N TRP A 20 -15.96 13.71 48.64
CA TRP A 20 -15.53 12.41 48.09
C TRP A 20 -16.49 11.91 47.01
N ILE A 21 -17.80 11.97 47.25
CA ILE A 21 -18.81 11.54 46.28
C ILE A 21 -18.72 12.40 45.01
N VAL A 22 -18.58 13.73 45.13
CA VAL A 22 -18.42 14.62 43.97
C VAL A 22 -17.13 14.30 43.22
N ALA A 23 -16.01 14.03 43.91
CA ALA A 23 -14.75 13.66 43.27
C ALA A 23 -14.84 12.34 42.48
N MET A 24 -15.53 11.33 43.04
CA MET A 24 -15.76 10.05 42.35
C MET A 24 -16.62 10.22 41.09
N ASN A 25 -17.70 11.01 41.17
CA ASN A 25 -18.55 11.28 40.00
C ASN A 25 -17.82 12.10 38.93
N LEU A 26 -16.98 13.07 39.33
CA LEU A 26 -16.18 13.87 38.39
C LEU A 26 -15.15 13.01 37.65
N PHE A 27 -14.54 12.05 38.36
CA PHE A 27 -13.57 11.12 37.77
C PHE A 27 -14.22 10.14 36.79
N ASP A 28 -15.42 9.64 37.11
CA ASP A 28 -16.18 8.73 36.24
C ASP A 28 -16.66 9.41 34.94
N VAL A 29 -17.06 10.68 35.03
CA VAL A 29 -17.40 11.48 33.83
C VAL A 29 -16.16 11.74 32.96
N GLN A 30 -15.00 11.99 33.57
CA GLN A 30 -13.75 12.16 32.82
C GLN A 30 -13.28 10.86 32.15
N SER A 31 -13.47 9.70 32.78
CA SER A 31 -13.02 8.41 32.23
C SER A 31 -13.86 7.99 31.02
N GLU A 32 -15.18 8.14 31.07
CA GLU A 32 -16.10 7.86 29.94
C GLU A 32 -15.84 8.77 28.74
N ILE A 33 -15.62 10.08 28.98
CA ILE A 33 -15.25 11.02 27.92
C ILE A 33 -13.88 10.67 27.33
N PHE A 34 -12.92 10.28 28.17
CA PHE A 34 -11.59 9.89 27.70
C PHE A 34 -11.63 8.60 26.87
N LEU A 35 -12.39 7.58 27.28
CA LEU A 35 -12.56 6.35 26.49
C LEU A 35 -13.30 6.60 25.17
N SER A 36 -14.34 7.43 25.19
CA SER A 36 -15.08 7.84 23.98
C SER A 36 -14.20 8.65 23.02
N LEU A 37 -13.35 9.52 23.56
CA LEU A 37 -12.37 10.24 22.75
C LEU A 37 -11.28 9.30 22.23
N LEU A 38 -10.82 8.32 23.02
CA LEU A 38 -9.82 7.35 22.60
C LEU A 38 -10.35 6.44 21.48
N SER A 39 -11.62 6.03 21.56
CA SER A 39 -12.28 5.23 20.51
C SER A 39 -12.50 6.07 19.24
N ALA A 40 -12.92 7.33 19.37
CA ALA A 40 -13.02 8.25 18.23
C ALA A 40 -11.65 8.53 17.58
N LEU A 41 -10.58 8.64 18.37
CA LEU A 41 -9.21 8.82 17.86
C LEU A 41 -8.66 7.55 17.20
N SER A 42 -9.07 6.36 17.64
CA SER A 42 -8.71 5.11 16.97
C SER A 42 -9.34 4.98 15.57
N ASP A 43 -10.52 5.58 15.36
CA ASP A 43 -11.23 5.55 14.08
C ASP A 43 -10.63 6.54 13.06
N ILE A 44 -10.00 7.62 13.55
CA ILE A 44 -9.26 8.57 12.70
C ILE A 44 -7.95 7.96 12.14
N ASN A 45 -7.48 6.84 12.70
CA ASN A 45 -6.26 6.15 12.26
C ASN A 45 -6.51 5.06 11.21
N GLN A 46 -7.72 4.95 10.66
CA GLN A 46 -8.09 4.07 9.54
C GLN A 46 -7.89 4.75 8.16
N ASN A 47 -7.11 5.82 8.06
CA ASN A 47 -6.70 6.40 6.78
C ASN A 47 -5.52 5.63 6.18
N GLU A 48 -5.62 4.30 6.11
CA GLU A 48 -4.84 3.57 5.14
C GLU A 48 -5.28 4.10 3.76
N PRO A 49 -4.36 4.51 2.87
CA PRO A 49 -4.75 5.09 1.59
C PRO A 49 -5.49 4.03 0.76
N GLN A 50 -6.82 4.00 0.87
CA GLN A 50 -7.66 3.01 0.21
C GLN A 50 -7.73 3.32 -1.28
N CYS A 51 -7.71 2.27 -2.10
CA CYS A 51 -8.07 2.38 -3.51
C CYS A 51 -9.41 1.71 -3.74
N SER A 52 -10.26 2.39 -4.50
CA SER A 52 -11.51 1.86 -5.01
C SER A 52 -11.23 0.83 -6.09
N VAL A 53 -10.76 -0.37 -5.71
CA VAL A 53 -10.78 -1.51 -6.60
C VAL A 53 -12.23 -1.98 -6.68
N SER A 54 -12.90 -1.72 -7.79
CA SER A 54 -14.32 -2.03 -7.99
C SER A 54 -14.61 -3.55 -8.09
N THR A 55 -13.58 -4.39 -8.01
CA THR A 55 -13.67 -5.81 -8.33
C THR A 55 -13.62 -6.65 -7.06
N VAL A 56 -14.73 -7.34 -6.75
CA VAL A 56 -14.73 -8.42 -5.76
C VAL A 56 -14.02 -9.61 -6.38
N CYS A 57 -12.87 -9.99 -5.84
CA CYS A 57 -12.11 -11.12 -6.36
C CYS A 57 -12.61 -12.46 -5.82
N PRO A 58 -12.52 -13.54 -6.62
CA PRO A 58 -12.82 -14.88 -6.15
C PRO A 58 -11.85 -15.30 -5.03
N PRO A 59 -12.16 -16.36 -4.26
CA PRO A 59 -11.25 -16.90 -3.27
C PRO A 59 -9.86 -17.19 -3.86
N ASN A 60 -8.83 -17.13 -3.01
CA ASN A 60 -7.42 -17.34 -3.41
C ASN A 60 -6.92 -16.38 -4.49
N HIS A 61 -7.45 -15.17 -4.56
CA HIS A 61 -6.94 -14.10 -5.42
C HIS A 61 -6.80 -12.80 -4.62
N PHE A 62 -5.82 -11.99 -5.02
CA PHE A 62 -5.65 -10.63 -4.54
C PHE A 62 -6.19 -9.65 -5.57
N SER A 63 -6.85 -8.59 -5.11
CA SER A 63 -7.22 -7.51 -6.01
C SER A 63 -6.01 -6.62 -6.30
N ILE A 64 -5.78 -6.27 -7.57
CA ILE A 64 -4.67 -5.39 -7.96
C ILE A 64 -5.15 -4.27 -8.87
N GLN A 65 -4.49 -3.11 -8.77
CA GLN A 65 -4.59 -2.01 -9.72
C GLN A 65 -3.22 -1.35 -9.86
N LEU A 66 -2.67 -1.37 -11.07
CA LEU A 66 -1.37 -0.77 -11.40
C LEU A 66 -1.59 0.33 -12.42
N ARG A 67 -1.06 1.50 -12.12
CA ARG A 67 -1.16 2.69 -12.97
C ARG A 67 0.21 3.31 -13.14
N SER A 68 0.66 3.51 -14.38
CA SER A 68 1.91 4.22 -14.67
C SER A 68 1.79 5.70 -14.31
N GLY A 69 2.94 6.37 -14.23
CA GLY A 69 2.98 7.82 -14.15
C GLY A 69 2.38 8.48 -15.39
N THR A 70 1.98 9.73 -15.24
CA THR A 70 1.48 10.60 -16.31
C THR A 70 2.56 11.62 -16.65
N ALA A 71 3.25 11.36 -17.77
CA ALA A 71 4.47 12.06 -18.15
C ALA A 71 5.46 12.15 -16.96
N ASN A 72 5.94 13.35 -16.65
CA ASN A 72 6.79 13.69 -15.51
C ASN A 72 6.05 14.47 -14.41
N ILE A 73 4.72 14.51 -14.45
CA ILE A 73 3.87 15.38 -13.62
C ILE A 73 3.29 14.59 -12.45
N ILE A 74 2.63 13.48 -12.74
CA ILE A 74 1.95 12.65 -11.74
C ILE A 74 2.64 11.30 -11.68
N GLY A 75 3.06 10.91 -10.48
CA GLY A 75 3.71 9.63 -10.23
C GLY A 75 2.74 8.44 -10.38
N PRO A 76 3.28 7.21 -10.44
CA PRO A 76 2.49 6.01 -10.59
C PRO A 76 1.67 5.72 -9.33
N LYS A 77 0.72 4.79 -9.45
CA LYS A 77 -0.07 4.27 -8.33
C LYS A 77 -0.06 2.74 -8.38
N ILE A 78 0.32 2.10 -7.29
CA ILE A 78 0.25 0.66 -7.10
C ILE A 78 -0.69 0.38 -5.94
N CYS A 79 -1.69 -0.43 -6.24
CA CYS A 79 -2.75 -0.84 -5.34
C CYS A 79 -2.83 -2.35 -5.26
N PHE A 80 -2.89 -2.84 -4.03
CA PHE A 80 -2.93 -4.25 -3.71
C PHE A 80 -3.91 -4.47 -2.57
N ASP A 81 -4.88 -5.34 -2.83
CA ASP A 81 -5.92 -5.75 -1.90
C ASP A 81 -6.65 -4.59 -1.21
N GLY A 82 -7.11 -3.63 -2.01
CA GLY A 82 -7.80 -2.42 -1.53
C GLY A 82 -6.89 -1.36 -0.91
N LYS A 83 -5.60 -1.64 -0.70
CA LYS A 83 -4.62 -0.73 -0.12
C LYS A 83 -3.67 -0.15 -1.16
N THR A 84 -3.48 1.17 -1.13
CA THR A 84 -2.42 1.83 -1.90
C THR A 84 -1.08 1.57 -1.22
N ILE A 85 -0.17 0.91 -1.92
CA ILE A 85 1.18 0.60 -1.42
C ILE A 85 2.23 1.56 -1.97
N MET A 86 2.02 2.11 -3.18
CA MET A 86 2.85 3.15 -3.74
C MET A 86 2.00 4.22 -4.42
N SER A 87 2.30 5.49 -4.17
CA SER A 87 1.66 6.59 -4.88
C SER A 87 2.44 7.90 -4.76
N HIS A 88 2.16 8.84 -5.67
CA HIS A 88 2.71 10.19 -5.61
C HIS A 88 2.42 10.89 -4.27
N VAL A 89 1.20 10.74 -3.72
CA VAL A 89 0.80 11.38 -2.45
C VAL A 89 1.46 10.75 -1.21
N MET A 90 1.90 9.49 -1.31
CA MET A 90 2.65 8.81 -0.25
C MET A 90 4.14 9.15 -0.26
N ASN A 91 4.60 9.98 -1.20
CA ASN A 91 6.01 10.37 -1.36
C ASN A 91 6.98 9.18 -1.40
N ASN A 92 6.53 8.04 -1.92
CA ASN A 92 7.31 6.79 -1.99
C ASN A 92 7.48 6.27 -3.43
N VAL A 93 7.35 7.16 -4.41
CA VAL A 93 7.56 6.88 -5.84
C VAL A 93 8.55 7.87 -6.45
N GLY A 94 9.27 7.43 -7.47
CA GLY A 94 10.29 8.22 -8.16
C GLY A 94 10.38 7.91 -9.65
N ARG A 95 11.11 8.75 -10.39
CA ARG A 95 11.34 8.54 -11.84
C ARG A 95 12.04 7.20 -12.07
N GLY A 96 11.64 6.51 -13.14
CA GLY A 96 12.09 5.16 -13.46
C GLY A 96 11.07 4.08 -13.05
N LEU A 97 11.59 2.91 -12.68
CA LEU A 97 10.77 1.76 -12.29
C LEU A 97 10.41 1.84 -10.81
N ASN A 98 9.13 1.76 -10.51
CA ASN A 98 8.62 1.65 -9.15
C ASN A 98 8.16 0.21 -8.96
N ILE A 99 8.82 -0.52 -8.07
CA ILE A 99 8.67 -1.99 -7.93
C ILE A 99 8.23 -2.31 -6.50
N ALA A 100 7.12 -3.03 -6.37
CA ALA A 100 6.68 -3.62 -5.11
C ALA A 100 6.75 -5.14 -5.19
N VAL A 101 7.37 -5.77 -4.19
CA VAL A 101 7.44 -7.23 -4.07
C VAL A 101 6.61 -7.66 -2.88
N LEU A 102 5.78 -8.68 -3.08
CA LEU A 102 4.87 -9.18 -2.05
C LEU A 102 5.03 -10.69 -1.88
N ASN A 103 4.78 -11.16 -0.67
CA ASN A 103 4.62 -12.57 -0.41
C ASN A 103 3.41 -13.11 -1.20
N GLY A 104 3.65 -14.13 -2.03
CA GLY A 104 2.59 -14.70 -2.87
C GLY A 104 1.52 -15.47 -2.12
N GLU A 105 1.80 -15.90 -0.89
CA GLU A 105 0.83 -16.51 0.02
C GLU A 105 0.19 -15.44 0.90
N THR A 106 0.92 -14.63 1.65
CA THR A 106 0.29 -13.74 2.64
C THR A 106 -0.15 -12.39 2.08
N GLY A 107 0.33 -12.00 0.89
CA GLY A 107 0.14 -10.64 0.37
C GLY A 107 0.95 -9.58 1.12
N ALA A 108 1.80 -9.96 2.08
CA ALA A 108 2.61 -9.01 2.84
C ALA A 108 3.63 -8.33 1.93
N VAL A 109 3.66 -6.99 1.96
CA VAL A 109 4.64 -6.17 1.23
C VAL A 109 6.02 -6.38 1.84
N GLU A 110 6.99 -6.73 1.02
CA GLU A 110 8.40 -6.81 1.43
C GLU A 110 9.03 -5.43 1.26
N LYS A 111 9.62 -4.89 2.33
CA LYS A 111 10.22 -3.56 2.30
C LYS A 111 11.38 -3.54 1.30
N PHE A 112 11.34 -2.56 0.40
CA PHE A 112 12.41 -2.30 -0.57
C PHE A 112 13.21 -1.07 -0.14
N ASP A 113 14.53 -1.21 -0.12
CA ASP A 113 15.47 -0.13 0.19
C ASP A 113 16.76 -0.39 -0.60
N SER A 114 16.74 -0.14 -1.91
CA SER A 114 17.96 -0.26 -2.71
C SER A 114 18.05 0.79 -3.81
N ASN A 115 19.19 1.49 -3.82
CA ASN A 115 19.62 2.32 -4.94
C ASN A 115 20.02 1.48 -6.17
N GLU A 116 20.14 0.15 -6.02
CA GLU A 116 20.58 -0.80 -7.04
C GLU A 116 19.49 -1.83 -7.37
N ILE A 117 18.67 -1.52 -8.38
CA ILE A 117 17.50 -2.31 -8.80
C ILE A 117 17.89 -3.73 -9.24
N LEU A 118 19.04 -3.90 -9.91
CA LEU A 118 19.46 -5.20 -10.45
C LEU A 118 19.79 -6.21 -9.34
N ALA A 119 20.51 -5.76 -8.31
CA ALA A 119 20.84 -6.60 -7.16
C ALA A 119 19.57 -7.12 -6.50
N TYR A 120 18.60 -6.23 -6.29
CA TYR A 120 17.31 -6.60 -5.71
C TYR A 120 16.52 -7.59 -6.56
N LEU A 121 16.42 -7.34 -7.87
CA LEU A 121 15.71 -8.25 -8.79
C LEU A 121 16.25 -9.68 -8.74
N LYS A 122 17.56 -9.84 -8.52
CA LYS A 122 18.21 -11.17 -8.37
C LYS A 122 17.92 -11.85 -7.03
N GLU A 123 17.59 -11.08 -5.99
CA GLU A 123 17.31 -11.61 -4.64
C GLU A 123 15.84 -12.00 -4.44
N ILE A 124 14.96 -11.64 -5.39
CA ILE A 124 13.55 -11.99 -5.32
C ILE A 124 13.40 -13.51 -5.36
N LYS A 125 12.85 -14.06 -4.26
CA LYS A 125 12.61 -15.50 -4.12
C LYS A 125 11.50 -15.96 -5.05
N THR A 126 11.55 -17.21 -5.49
CA THR A 126 10.46 -17.85 -6.23
C THR A 126 9.13 -17.76 -5.47
N GLY A 127 8.03 -17.55 -6.19
CA GLY A 127 6.68 -17.43 -5.63
C GLY A 127 6.31 -16.02 -5.18
N ARG A 128 7.23 -15.05 -5.20
CA ARG A 128 6.91 -13.65 -4.90
C ARG A 128 6.13 -13.00 -6.03
N ILE A 129 5.16 -12.17 -5.65
CA ILE A 129 4.42 -11.31 -6.58
C ILE A 129 5.27 -10.06 -6.80
N VAL A 130 5.44 -9.65 -8.05
CA VAL A 130 6.21 -8.47 -8.43
C VAL A 130 5.29 -7.52 -9.18
N LEU A 131 5.05 -6.33 -8.63
CA LEU A 131 4.22 -5.29 -9.23
C LEU A 131 5.12 -4.14 -9.66
N VAL A 132 4.94 -3.65 -10.88
CA VAL A 132 5.79 -2.61 -11.47
C VAL A 132 4.94 -1.56 -12.15
N ALA A 133 5.33 -0.30 -11.97
CA ALA A 133 4.79 0.84 -12.71
C ALA A 133 5.92 1.80 -13.10
N SER A 134 5.94 2.22 -14.38
CA SER A 134 6.89 3.21 -14.89
C SER A 134 6.53 4.64 -14.49
N TYR A 135 7.53 5.52 -14.41
CA TYR A 135 7.35 6.96 -14.27
C TYR A 135 8.41 7.74 -15.04
N ASP A 136 7.97 8.69 -15.87
CA ASP A 136 8.82 9.53 -16.73
C ASP A 136 9.62 8.74 -17.76
N ASP A 137 10.82 8.25 -17.41
CA ASP A 137 11.67 7.44 -18.26
C ASP A 137 12.29 6.28 -17.48
N VAL A 138 12.21 5.09 -18.07
CA VAL A 138 12.70 3.82 -17.50
C VAL A 138 13.89 3.25 -18.27
N ALA A 139 14.11 3.68 -19.52
CA ALA A 139 14.99 2.97 -20.44
C ALA A 139 16.45 3.05 -20.04
N GLU A 140 16.90 4.20 -19.51
CA GLU A 140 18.29 4.39 -19.09
C GLU A 140 18.73 3.40 -18.00
N LYS A 141 17.81 2.98 -17.13
CA LYS A 141 18.10 2.04 -16.03
C LYS A 141 17.84 0.57 -16.38
N LEU A 142 17.16 0.28 -17.50
CA LEU A 142 16.78 -1.07 -17.90
C LEU A 142 17.91 -1.78 -18.66
N THR A 143 18.74 -2.52 -17.94
CA THR A 143 19.79 -3.37 -18.55
C THR A 143 19.20 -4.65 -19.14
N ASP A 144 19.90 -5.28 -20.08
CA ASP A 144 19.50 -6.56 -20.67
C ASP A 144 19.25 -7.63 -19.60
N LYS A 145 20.08 -7.65 -18.54
CA LYS A 145 19.90 -8.59 -17.44
C LYS A 145 18.62 -8.35 -16.65
N MET A 146 18.22 -7.09 -16.45
CA MET A 146 16.93 -6.79 -15.82
C MET A 146 15.77 -7.25 -16.71
N ARG A 147 15.88 -7.04 -18.03
CA ARG A 147 14.85 -7.46 -19.00
C ARG A 147 14.67 -8.98 -18.98
N GLU A 148 15.77 -9.74 -18.97
CA GLU A 148 15.73 -11.21 -18.81
C GLU A 148 14.98 -11.62 -17.54
N ILE A 149 15.28 -11.00 -16.39
CA ILE A 149 14.62 -11.33 -15.12
C ILE A 149 13.10 -11.05 -15.21
N PHE A 150 12.68 -9.95 -15.82
CA PHE A 150 11.25 -9.67 -15.99
C PHE A 150 10.57 -10.63 -16.97
N VAL A 151 11.27 -11.10 -18.01
CA VAL A 151 10.77 -12.18 -18.88
C VAL A 151 10.57 -13.47 -18.09
N GLU A 152 11.53 -13.84 -17.23
CA GLU A 152 11.41 -14.98 -16.30
C GLU A 152 10.28 -14.82 -15.27
N MET A 153 9.85 -13.57 -14.99
CA MET A 153 8.68 -13.27 -14.16
C MET A 153 7.35 -13.25 -14.94
N GLY A 154 7.39 -13.47 -16.26
CA GLY A 154 6.23 -13.57 -17.14
C GLY A 154 5.95 -12.36 -18.03
N SER A 155 6.84 -11.36 -18.09
CA SER A 155 6.65 -10.20 -18.97
C SER A 155 6.78 -10.56 -20.45
N SER A 156 5.87 -10.05 -21.26
CA SER A 156 5.89 -10.12 -22.72
C SER A 156 6.35 -8.81 -23.37
N PHE A 157 6.21 -7.66 -22.69
CA PHE A 157 6.54 -6.35 -23.25
C PHE A 157 7.87 -5.77 -22.77
N ILE A 158 8.48 -6.28 -21.70
CA ILE A 158 9.69 -5.66 -21.14
C ILE A 158 10.85 -5.59 -22.13
N THR A 159 10.96 -6.51 -23.09
CA THR A 159 12.00 -6.46 -24.14
C THR A 159 11.76 -5.34 -25.16
N SER A 160 10.52 -4.86 -25.31
CA SER A 160 10.15 -3.75 -26.20
C SER A 160 9.98 -2.41 -25.50
N VAL A 161 10.13 -2.34 -24.18
CA VAL A 161 10.05 -1.07 -23.42
C VAL A 161 11.24 -0.17 -23.77
N ARG A 162 10.95 1.02 -24.29
CA ARG A 162 11.91 2.05 -24.71
C ARG A 162 11.73 3.34 -23.90
N THR A 163 12.53 4.34 -24.25
CA THR A 163 12.55 5.66 -23.61
C THR A 163 11.16 6.27 -23.52
N ARG A 164 10.74 6.56 -22.29
CA ARG A 164 9.44 7.15 -21.91
C ARG A 164 8.19 6.34 -22.29
N ASP A 165 8.32 5.05 -22.61
CA ASP A 165 7.14 4.21 -22.73
C ASP A 165 6.43 4.12 -21.36
N SER A 166 5.11 4.22 -21.37
CA SER A 166 4.30 3.91 -20.19
C SER A 166 4.16 2.40 -20.08
N TRP A 167 4.51 1.81 -18.95
CA TRP A 167 4.48 0.37 -18.74
C TRP A 167 4.08 0.01 -17.32
N VAL A 168 3.19 -0.98 -17.20
CA VAL A 168 2.80 -1.60 -15.93
C VAL A 168 2.85 -3.11 -16.10
N PHE A 169 3.20 -3.80 -15.02
CA PHE A 169 3.36 -5.26 -15.01
C PHE A 169 3.09 -5.82 -13.61
N ALA A 170 2.28 -6.87 -13.53
CA ALA A 170 2.24 -7.75 -12.37
C ALA A 170 2.71 -9.15 -12.80
N GLY A 171 3.70 -9.71 -12.12
CA GLY A 171 4.24 -11.03 -12.42
C GLY A 171 4.50 -11.86 -11.17
N ARG A 172 5.03 -13.05 -11.36
CA ARG A 172 5.45 -13.93 -10.27
C ARG A 172 6.86 -14.45 -10.54
N ALA A 173 7.75 -14.32 -9.57
CA ALA A 173 9.10 -14.85 -9.68
C ALA A 173 9.11 -16.38 -9.83
N GLY A 174 9.80 -16.87 -10.86
CA GLY A 174 9.90 -18.30 -11.19
C GLY A 174 8.64 -18.89 -11.81
N THR A 175 7.81 -18.08 -12.47
CA THR A 175 6.67 -18.56 -13.26
C THR A 175 7.12 -19.05 -14.63
N GLU A 176 6.43 -20.05 -15.18
CA GLU A 176 6.56 -20.43 -16.59
C GLU A 176 5.47 -19.78 -17.47
N GLN A 177 4.49 -19.10 -16.85
CA GLN A 177 3.35 -18.50 -17.53
C GLN A 177 3.57 -17.02 -17.76
N LYS A 178 3.18 -16.56 -18.96
CA LYS A 178 3.11 -15.13 -19.28
C LYS A 178 2.04 -14.46 -18.43
N SER A 179 2.31 -13.24 -18.00
CA SER A 179 1.34 -12.44 -17.26
C SER A 179 0.22 -11.93 -18.15
N LEU A 180 -1.00 -11.94 -17.61
CA LEU A 180 -2.16 -11.27 -18.20
C LEU A 180 -2.31 -9.82 -17.70
N PHE A 181 -1.50 -9.42 -16.73
CA PHE A 181 -1.56 -8.12 -16.05
C PHE A 181 -0.39 -7.25 -16.48
N GLU A 182 -0.32 -6.98 -17.78
CA GLU A 182 0.73 -6.19 -18.39
C GLU A 182 0.17 -5.27 -19.47
N LYS A 183 0.65 -4.03 -19.53
CA LYS A 183 0.25 -3.08 -20.56
C LYS A 183 1.39 -2.11 -20.86
N GLN A 184 1.55 -1.78 -22.14
CA GLN A 184 2.52 -0.80 -22.64
C GLN A 184 1.78 0.24 -23.51
N ALA A 185 2.09 1.52 -23.34
CA ALA A 185 1.84 2.54 -24.35
C ALA A 185 3.19 3.05 -24.84
N VAL A 186 3.37 2.97 -26.16
CA VAL A 186 4.64 3.26 -26.82
C VAL A 186 4.74 4.77 -27.03
N ASN A 187 5.89 5.33 -26.69
CA ASN A 187 6.26 6.70 -27.00
C ASN A 187 6.44 6.86 -28.52
N ASP A 188 5.53 7.60 -29.15
CA ASP A 188 5.56 7.95 -30.56
C ASP A 188 5.05 9.38 -30.74
N ALA A 189 5.89 10.24 -31.32
CA ALA A 189 5.58 11.66 -31.52
C ALA A 189 4.26 11.93 -32.27
N LYS A 190 3.75 10.96 -33.04
CA LYS A 190 2.48 11.08 -33.79
C LYS A 190 1.25 10.74 -32.96
N THR A 191 1.39 9.91 -31.93
CA THR A 191 0.25 9.39 -31.14
C THR A 191 0.29 9.79 -29.67
N ASN A 192 1.36 10.44 -29.24
CA ASN A 192 1.53 10.89 -27.88
C ASN A 192 0.43 11.87 -27.45
N VAL A 193 -0.13 11.64 -26.26
CA VAL A 193 -1.13 12.51 -25.63
C VAL A 193 -0.46 13.73 -24.98
N TYR A 194 0.79 13.59 -24.56
CA TYR A 194 1.60 14.65 -23.96
C TYR A 194 2.82 14.96 -24.83
N GLU A 195 3.46 16.12 -24.62
CA GLU A 195 4.63 16.53 -25.41
C GLU A 195 5.85 15.62 -25.16
N GLY A 196 5.97 14.53 -25.94
CA GLY A 196 7.07 13.58 -25.81
C GLY A 196 6.85 12.47 -24.78
N TRP A 197 5.61 12.26 -24.33
CA TRP A 197 5.19 11.09 -23.53
C TRP A 197 3.85 10.52 -24.06
N PRO A 198 3.69 9.19 -24.09
CA PRO A 198 2.41 8.55 -24.39
C PRO A 198 1.43 8.72 -23.22
N ASP A 199 0.19 8.25 -23.42
CA ASP A 199 -0.78 8.20 -22.32
C ASP A 199 -0.30 7.26 -21.20
N MET A 200 -0.83 7.45 -20.00
CA MET A 200 -0.65 6.52 -18.91
C MET A 200 -1.38 5.20 -19.20
N VAL A 201 -0.85 4.10 -18.66
CA VAL A 201 -1.47 2.79 -18.76
C VAL A 201 -1.92 2.29 -17.40
N GLU A 202 -3.02 1.56 -17.40
CA GLU A 202 -3.58 0.94 -16.21
C GLU A 202 -3.97 -0.52 -16.51
N VAL A 203 -3.69 -1.40 -15.54
CA VAL A 203 -4.23 -2.75 -15.47
C VAL A 203 -4.85 -2.95 -14.09
N SER A 204 -5.96 -3.67 -14.03
CA SER A 204 -6.62 -4.04 -12.79
C SER A 204 -7.26 -5.41 -12.91
N GLY A 205 -7.46 -6.08 -11.78
CA GLY A 205 -8.13 -7.37 -11.73
C GLY A 205 -7.71 -8.22 -10.55
N CYS A 206 -7.92 -9.53 -10.68
CA CYS A 206 -7.71 -10.51 -9.62
C CYS A 206 -6.46 -11.34 -9.91
N PHE A 207 -5.38 -11.08 -9.18
CA PHE A 207 -4.12 -11.80 -9.30
C PHE A 207 -4.16 -13.07 -8.44
N PRO A 208 -3.89 -14.27 -8.99
CA PRO A 208 -3.93 -15.50 -8.22
C PRO A 208 -2.97 -15.47 -7.03
N ARG A 209 -3.39 -16.01 -5.90
CA ARG A 209 -2.53 -16.32 -4.75
C ARG A 209 -1.59 -17.47 -5.12
N THR A 210 -0.47 -17.59 -4.42
CA THR A 210 0.37 -18.79 -4.55
C THR A 210 -0.30 -19.90 -3.77
N GLU A 211 -0.64 -20.99 -4.46
CA GLU A 211 -1.15 -22.19 -3.79
C GLU A 211 0.02 -22.88 -3.08
N THR A 212 -0.16 -23.22 -1.81
CA THR A 212 0.73 -24.14 -1.13
C THR A 212 0.56 -25.50 -1.81
N VAL A 213 1.57 -25.94 -2.56
CA VAL A 213 1.63 -27.34 -2.97
C VAL A 213 1.86 -28.15 -1.69
N VAL A 214 0.76 -28.65 -1.10
CA VAL A 214 0.84 -29.71 -0.11
C VAL A 214 1.35 -30.93 -0.87
N LYS A 215 2.67 -31.16 -0.81
CA LYS A 215 3.24 -32.43 -1.23
C LYS A 215 2.70 -33.49 -0.27
N ASN A 216 1.65 -34.19 -0.69
CA ASN A 216 1.25 -35.46 -0.08
C ASN A 216 2.32 -36.52 -0.33
#